data_AF-A0A2G9PII3-F1
#
_entry.id   AF-A0A2G9PII3-F1
#
_cell.length_a   1.000
_cell.length_b   1.000
_cell.length_c   1.000
_cell.angle_alpha   90.00
_cell.angle_beta   90.00
_cell.angle_gamma   90.00
#
_symmetry.space_group_name_H-M   'P 1'
#
loop_
_entity.id
_entity.type
_entity.pdbx_description
1 polymer ?
#
loop_
_entity_poly.entity_id
_entity_poly.type
_entity_poly.pdbx_seq_one_letter_code
_entity_poly.pdbx_strand_id
1 'polypeptide(L)'
;MKAIDCFVGEGLKPKAMSLGFADARTPQTIQLESQGDVNKATEHVSSSDPKLLEAALKKKRSLFANAFTCRDFNKNDAFVALAVERGHAFEIPFSYFLRREGFKRSVLMHRGRAFLKKLVKKRVQYRITSHARNESELRSPRDLVALGVCLGLTEEQAFHA
;
A
#
# COMPACT_ATOMS: atom_id res chain seq x y z
N MET A 1 -21.48 2.46 4.62
CA MET A 1 -20.23 2.15 5.35
C MET A 1 -19.26 1.56 4.35
N LYS A 2 -18.16 2.24 3.99
CA LYS A 2 -17.10 1.57 3.19
C LYS A 2 -16.18 0.87 4.18
N ALA A 3 -16.04 -0.43 4.05
CA ALA A 3 -15.20 -1.25 4.91
C ALA A 3 -13.73 -1.08 4.53
N ILE A 4 -12.85 -1.13 5.52
CA ILE A 4 -11.40 -1.22 5.31
C ILE A 4 -11.12 -2.58 4.67
N ASP A 5 -10.59 -2.60 3.46
CA ASP A 5 -10.32 -3.83 2.71
C ASP A 5 -9.08 -4.55 3.26
N CYS A 6 -9.20 -5.83 3.61
CA CYS A 6 -8.09 -6.64 4.08
C CYS A 6 -7.52 -7.50 2.95
N PHE A 7 -6.24 -7.28 2.62
CA PHE A 7 -5.51 -8.13 1.69
C PHE A 7 -4.56 -9.06 2.44
N VAL A 8 -4.88 -10.36 2.42
CA VAL A 8 -4.17 -11.42 3.16
C VAL A 8 -4.07 -12.70 2.33
N GLY A 9 -3.07 -13.54 2.62
CA GLY A 9 -2.99 -14.88 2.03
C GLY A 9 -4.22 -15.73 2.35
N GLU A 10 -4.54 -16.72 1.51
CA GLU A 10 -5.79 -17.49 1.67
C GLU A 10 -5.96 -18.13 3.05
N GLY A 11 -4.88 -18.66 3.63
CA GLY A 11 -4.90 -19.26 4.97
C GLY A 11 -5.19 -18.26 6.11
N LEU A 12 -5.06 -16.95 5.86
CA LEU A 12 -5.28 -15.90 6.85
C LEU A 12 -6.68 -15.29 6.80
N LYS A 13 -7.50 -15.61 5.78
CA LYS A 13 -8.85 -15.06 5.62
C LYS A 13 -9.75 -15.30 6.84
N PRO A 14 -9.85 -16.52 7.42
CA PRO A 14 -10.72 -16.77 8.57
C PRO A 14 -10.33 -15.90 9.77
N LYS A 15 -9.02 -15.74 10.00
CA LYS A 15 -8.50 -14.91 11.09
C LYS A 15 -8.76 -13.43 10.85
N ALA A 16 -8.60 -12.95 9.61
CA ALA A 16 -8.95 -11.57 9.25
C ALA A 16 -10.44 -11.28 9.53
N MET A 17 -11.35 -12.16 9.11
CA MET A 17 -12.78 -11.98 9.41
C MET A 17 -13.04 -11.93 10.93
N SER A 18 -12.36 -12.77 11.73
CA SER A 18 -12.47 -12.74 13.20
C SER A 18 -11.96 -11.44 13.85
N LEU A 19 -11.09 -10.69 13.16
CA LEU A 19 -10.57 -9.40 13.61
C LEU A 19 -11.48 -8.21 13.24
N GLY A 20 -12.64 -8.48 12.63
CA GLY A 20 -13.65 -7.48 12.30
C GLY A 20 -13.52 -6.88 10.89
N PHE A 21 -12.75 -7.49 9.99
CA PHE A 21 -12.80 -7.11 8.58
C PHE A 21 -14.12 -7.57 7.95
N ALA A 22 -14.74 -6.71 7.16
CA ALA A 22 -15.99 -7.06 6.46
C ALA A 22 -15.76 -8.01 5.27
N ASP A 23 -14.58 -7.94 4.66
CA ASP A 23 -14.14 -8.80 3.56
C ASP A 23 -12.62 -9.00 3.64
N ALA A 24 -12.15 -10.19 3.24
CA ALA A 24 -10.75 -10.58 3.22
C ALA A 24 -10.39 -11.19 1.87
N ARG A 25 -9.62 -10.44 1.07
CA ARG A 25 -9.24 -10.80 -0.30
C ARG A 25 -7.78 -11.24 -0.35
N THR A 26 -7.46 -12.09 -1.31
CA THR A 26 -6.07 -12.44 -1.62
C THR A 26 -5.67 -11.71 -2.89
N PRO A 27 -4.78 -10.72 -2.81
CA PRO A 27 -4.41 -9.97 -4.00
C PRO A 27 -3.48 -10.80 -4.87
N GLN A 28 -3.73 -10.85 -6.18
CA GLN A 28 -2.71 -11.28 -7.14
C GLN A 28 -1.67 -10.15 -7.27
N THR A 29 -0.64 -10.19 -6.42
CA THR A 29 0.47 -9.24 -6.48
C THR A 29 1.49 -9.72 -7.50
N ILE A 30 1.74 -8.91 -8.53
CA ILE A 30 2.81 -9.13 -9.49
C ILE A 30 4.06 -8.42 -8.98
N GLN A 31 5.11 -9.18 -8.66
CA GLN A 31 6.45 -8.63 -8.47
C GLN A 31 7.09 -8.42 -9.83
N LEU A 32 7.46 -7.18 -10.15
CA LEU A 32 8.13 -6.87 -11.41
C LEU A 32 9.62 -7.15 -11.28
N GLU A 33 10.06 -8.19 -11.99
CA GLU A 33 11.47 -8.55 -12.15
C GLU A 33 12.03 -8.08 -13.51
N SER A 34 11.15 -7.88 -14.50
CA SER A 34 11.52 -7.39 -15.84
C SER A 34 10.48 -6.40 -16.41
N GLN A 35 10.81 -5.68 -17.49
CA GLN A 35 9.90 -4.71 -18.12
C GLN A 35 8.69 -5.34 -18.85
N GLY A 36 8.63 -6.68 -18.95
CA GLY A 36 7.64 -7.43 -19.76
C GLY A 36 6.44 -8.01 -19.01
N ASP A 37 6.46 -8.07 -17.67
CA ASP A 37 5.56 -8.95 -16.89
C ASP A 37 4.10 -8.47 -16.70
N VAL A 38 3.69 -7.37 -17.33
CA VAL A 38 2.41 -6.72 -17.00
C VAL A 38 1.29 -7.13 -17.97
N ASN A 39 0.94 -8.42 -18.06
CA ASN A 39 -0.03 -8.91 -19.07
C ASN A 39 -1.48 -9.17 -18.61
N LYS A 40 -1.80 -9.17 -17.31
CA LYS A 40 -3.20 -9.35 -16.85
C LYS A 40 -3.85 -8.04 -16.38
N ALA A 41 -5.10 -7.86 -16.78
CA ALA A 41 -6.00 -6.83 -16.25
C ALA A 41 -6.22 -7.12 -14.76
N THR A 42 -6.09 -6.07 -13.95
CA THR A 42 -6.02 -6.11 -12.48
C THR A 42 -4.80 -6.90 -11.93
N GLU A 43 -4.12 -6.51 -10.84
CA GLU A 43 -4.74 -6.00 -9.62
C GLU A 43 -3.75 -5.29 -8.69
N HIS A 44 -2.51 -5.75 -8.52
CA HIS A 44 -1.53 -5.15 -7.60
C HIS A 44 -0.10 -5.27 -8.16
N VAL A 45 0.70 -4.21 -8.07
CA VAL A 45 2.07 -4.16 -8.61
C VAL A 45 3.06 -3.69 -7.57
N SER A 46 4.20 -4.39 -7.46
CA SER A 46 5.31 -3.98 -6.59
C SER A 46 6.66 -4.25 -7.27
N SER A 47 7.66 -3.43 -6.95
CA SER A 47 9.04 -3.68 -7.38
C SER A 47 10.03 -3.01 -6.42
N SER A 48 11.20 -3.59 -6.23
CA SER A 48 12.31 -2.92 -5.53
C SER A 48 13.00 -1.86 -6.41
N ASP A 49 12.88 -1.97 -7.73
CA ASP A 49 13.43 -1.00 -8.67
C ASP A 49 12.41 0.12 -8.98
N PRO A 50 12.71 1.37 -8.64
CA PRO A 50 11.81 2.49 -8.93
C PRO A 50 11.57 2.69 -10.43
N LYS A 51 12.54 2.38 -11.30
CA LYS A 51 12.39 2.53 -12.76
C LYS A 51 11.39 1.52 -13.33
N LEU A 52 11.42 0.28 -12.82
CA LEU A 52 10.46 -0.74 -13.23
C LEU A 52 9.04 -0.40 -12.78
N LEU A 53 8.89 0.09 -11.54
CA LEU A 53 7.59 0.54 -11.06
C LEU A 53 7.07 1.73 -11.88
N GLU A 54 7.93 2.71 -12.18
CA GLU A 54 7.57 3.85 -13.03
C GLU A 54 7.14 3.40 -14.43
N ALA A 55 7.90 2.49 -15.04
CA ALA A 55 7.58 1.95 -16.37
C ALA A 55 6.22 1.22 -16.37
N ALA A 56 5.88 0.50 -15.31
CA ALA A 56 4.58 -0.15 -15.18
C ALA A 56 3.43 0.86 -15.04
N LEU A 57 3.60 1.90 -14.22
CA LEU A 57 2.66 3.01 -14.12
C LEU A 57 2.50 3.75 -15.47
N LYS A 58 3.58 3.89 -16.24
CA LYS A 58 3.54 4.45 -17.61
C LYS A 58 2.92 3.53 -18.67
N LYS A 59 2.75 2.24 -18.42
CA LYS A 59 2.13 1.32 -19.40
C LYS A 59 0.63 1.15 -19.17
N LYS A 60 0.19 1.04 -17.92
CA LYS A 60 -1.21 0.76 -17.59
C LYS A 60 -1.93 1.96 -17.01
N ARG A 61 -3.25 1.83 -16.87
CA ARG A 61 -4.12 2.74 -16.10
C ARG A 61 -4.67 1.98 -14.89
N SER A 62 -5.04 2.69 -13.84
CA SER A 62 -5.79 2.15 -12.71
C SER A 62 -5.19 0.95 -11.96
N LEU A 63 -3.86 0.89 -11.88
CA LEU A 63 -3.12 -0.04 -11.01
C LEU A 63 -3.19 0.34 -9.53
N PHE A 64 -3.14 -0.67 -8.65
CA PHE A 64 -2.73 -0.50 -7.26
C PHE A 64 -1.23 -0.79 -7.12
N ALA A 65 -0.46 0.21 -6.71
CA ALA A 65 0.99 0.11 -6.61
C ALA A 65 1.46 0.13 -5.15
N ASN A 66 2.37 -0.78 -4.80
CA ASN A 66 3.12 -0.73 -3.55
C ASN A 66 4.51 -0.14 -3.82
N ALA A 67 4.69 1.13 -3.46
CA ALA A 67 5.96 1.83 -3.63
C ALA A 67 6.93 1.62 -2.46
N PHE A 68 6.50 1.04 -1.34
CA PHE A 68 7.32 0.88 -0.12
C PHE A 68 8.45 -0.14 -0.29
N THR A 69 8.43 -0.94 -1.36
CA THR A 69 9.56 -1.78 -1.79
C THR A 69 10.66 -0.98 -2.47
N CYS A 70 10.34 0.15 -3.09
CA CYS A 70 11.32 0.96 -3.81
C CYS A 70 12.18 1.76 -2.84
N ARG A 71 13.47 1.88 -3.15
CA ARG A 71 14.33 2.85 -2.47
C ARG A 71 13.87 4.27 -2.77
N ASP A 72 13.86 5.13 -1.75
CA ASP A 72 13.57 6.57 -1.86
C ASP A 72 12.22 6.90 -2.54
N PHE A 73 11.24 6.00 -2.46
CA PHE A 73 9.90 6.16 -3.05
C PHE A 73 9.22 7.49 -2.71
N ASN A 74 9.44 7.99 -1.49
CA ASN A 74 8.86 9.25 -1.00
C ASN A 74 9.41 10.49 -1.73
N LYS A 75 10.55 10.36 -2.43
CA LYS A 75 11.18 11.43 -3.23
C LYS A 75 10.81 11.36 -4.71
N ASN A 76 10.22 10.26 -5.19
CA ASN A 76 9.90 10.11 -6.60
C ASN A 76 8.54 10.77 -6.92
N ASP A 77 8.58 12.02 -7.39
CA ASP A 77 7.38 12.76 -7.77
C ASP A 77 6.72 12.22 -9.05
N ALA A 78 7.45 11.48 -9.89
CA ALA A 78 6.90 10.86 -11.08
C ALA A 78 5.82 9.83 -10.74
N PHE A 79 5.98 9.09 -9.63
CA PHE A 79 4.96 8.15 -9.15
C PHE A 79 3.63 8.85 -8.87
N VAL A 80 3.68 9.99 -8.17
CA VAL A 80 2.49 10.75 -7.81
C VAL A 80 1.87 11.39 -9.05
N ALA A 81 2.70 11.95 -9.95
CA ALA A 81 2.23 12.54 -11.20
C ALA A 81 1.51 11.51 -12.09
N LEU A 82 2.12 10.34 -12.29
CA LEU A 82 1.53 9.25 -13.06
C LEU A 82 0.24 8.75 -12.41
N ALA A 83 0.18 8.68 -11.08
CA ALA A 83 -1.02 8.26 -10.39
C ALA A 83 -2.20 9.23 -10.58
N VAL A 84 -1.93 10.55 -10.57
CA VAL A 84 -2.95 11.56 -10.90
C VAL A 84 -3.40 11.43 -12.36
N GLU A 85 -2.45 11.33 -13.30
CA GLU A 85 -2.73 11.31 -14.74
C GLU A 85 -3.52 10.06 -15.16
N ARG A 86 -3.21 8.91 -14.55
CA ARG A 86 -3.67 7.58 -15.01
C ARG A 86 -4.61 6.88 -14.04
N GLY A 87 -4.98 7.56 -12.96
CA GLY A 87 -5.90 7.06 -11.95
C GLY A 87 -5.35 5.85 -11.18
N HIS A 88 -4.05 5.82 -10.89
CA HIS A 88 -3.49 4.78 -10.03
C HIS A 88 -3.80 5.04 -8.56
N ALA A 89 -3.84 3.97 -7.78
CA ALA A 89 -3.92 4.03 -6.33
C ALA A 89 -2.64 3.44 -5.69
N PHE A 90 -2.27 3.93 -4.51
CA PHE A 90 -1.13 3.39 -3.76
C PHE A 90 -1.53 2.57 -2.55
N GLU A 91 -0.81 1.48 -2.31
CA GLU A 91 -0.94 0.67 -1.11
C GLU A 91 0.03 1.13 -0.03
N ILE A 92 -0.45 1.20 1.21
CA ILE A 92 0.33 1.52 2.40
C ILE A 92 0.39 0.26 3.27
N PRO A 93 1.43 -0.60 3.11
CA PRO A 93 1.47 -1.90 3.75
C PRO A 93 1.92 -1.81 5.22
N PHE A 94 1.02 -2.13 6.16
CA PHE A 94 1.27 -2.13 7.60
C PHE A 94 2.46 -3.04 7.99
N SER A 95 2.55 -4.23 7.39
CA SER A 95 3.61 -5.20 7.69
C SER A 95 5.02 -4.65 7.44
N TYR A 96 5.19 -3.66 6.57
CA TYR A 96 6.51 -3.05 6.31
C TYR A 96 7.03 -2.29 7.52
N PHE A 97 6.14 -1.69 8.31
CA PHE A 97 6.50 -0.99 9.53
C PHE A 97 6.78 -1.96 10.69
N LEU A 98 6.04 -3.09 10.74
CA LEU A 98 6.28 -4.14 11.73
C LEU A 98 7.67 -4.78 11.60
N ARG A 99 8.04 -5.16 10.37
CA ARG A 99 9.26 -5.94 10.09
C ARG A 99 10.57 -5.15 10.23
N ARG A 100 10.50 -3.84 10.49
CA ARG A 100 11.69 -2.98 10.73
C ARG A 100 11.74 -2.65 12.20
N GLU A 101 12.93 -2.49 12.76
CA GLU A 101 13.12 -2.17 14.19
C GLU A 101 13.93 -0.90 14.38
N GLY A 102 13.79 -0.30 15.58
CA GLY A 102 14.53 0.88 16.02
C GLY A 102 14.56 2.00 14.97
N PHE A 103 15.77 2.48 14.67
CA PHE A 103 16.02 3.56 13.73
C PHE A 103 15.50 3.28 12.30
N LYS A 104 15.54 2.03 11.83
CA LYS A 104 15.04 1.70 10.49
C LYS A 104 13.52 1.90 10.39
N ARG A 105 12.79 1.61 11.47
CA ARG A 105 11.34 1.84 11.56
C ARG A 105 11.02 3.33 11.56
N SER A 106 11.75 4.13 12.34
CA SER A 106 11.51 5.58 12.41
C SER A 106 11.78 6.28 11.07
N VAL A 107 12.84 5.90 10.36
CA VAL A 107 13.12 6.39 9.00
C VAL A 107 12.00 6.01 8.03
N LEU A 108 11.52 4.75 8.08
CA LEU A 108 10.43 4.32 7.23
C LEU A 108 9.13 5.07 7.54
N MET A 109 8.82 5.32 8.81
CA MET A 109 7.66 6.12 9.24
C MET A 109 7.73 7.55 8.71
N HIS A 110 8.90 8.19 8.83
CA HIS A 110 9.13 9.53 8.28
C HIS A 110 8.91 9.57 6.76
N ARG A 111 9.46 8.59 6.03
CA ARG A 111 9.27 8.47 4.57
C ARG A 111 7.82 8.22 4.20
N GLY A 112 7.15 7.31 4.92
CA GLY A 112 5.73 7.01 4.74
C GLY A 112 4.85 8.24 4.94
N ARG A 113 5.09 9.02 6.00
CA ARG A 113 4.39 10.28 6.27
C ARG A 113 4.60 11.31 5.16
N ALA A 114 5.85 11.48 4.70
CA ALA A 114 6.16 12.39 3.60
C ALA A 114 5.46 11.98 2.30
N PHE A 115 5.40 10.67 2.01
CA PHE A 115 4.73 10.15 0.82
C PHE A 115 3.21 10.32 0.92
N LEU A 116 2.59 9.91 2.02
CA LEU A 116 1.14 10.09 2.24
C LEU A 116 0.71 11.54 2.16
N LYS A 117 1.49 12.47 2.73
CA LYS A 117 1.23 13.91 2.60
C LYS A 117 1.16 14.35 1.13
N LYS A 118 2.00 13.80 0.24
CA LYS A 118 1.93 14.08 -1.20
C LYS A 118 0.67 13.50 -1.82
N LEU A 119 0.32 12.25 -1.50
CA LEU A 119 -0.88 11.60 -2.01
C LEU A 119 -2.15 12.37 -1.64
N VAL A 120 -2.30 12.74 -0.36
CA VAL A 120 -3.42 13.56 0.13
C VAL A 120 -3.45 14.92 -0.56
N LYS A 121 -2.33 15.64 -0.62
CA LYS A 121 -2.25 16.97 -1.25
C LYS A 121 -2.64 16.93 -2.74
N LYS A 122 -2.30 15.85 -3.43
CA LYS A 122 -2.56 15.66 -4.86
C LYS A 122 -3.84 14.88 -5.15
N ARG A 123 -4.65 14.54 -4.11
CA ARG A 123 -5.88 13.75 -4.21
C ARG A 123 -5.67 12.42 -4.95
N VAL A 124 -4.50 11.82 -4.78
CA VAL A 124 -4.22 10.48 -5.29
C VAL A 124 -4.91 9.47 -4.39
N GLN A 125 -5.54 8.46 -4.97
CA GLN A 125 -6.15 7.37 -4.22
C GLN A 125 -5.07 6.54 -3.50
N TYR A 126 -5.36 6.12 -2.28
CA TYR A 126 -4.49 5.23 -1.51
C TYR A 126 -5.35 4.34 -0.63
N ARG A 127 -4.78 3.23 -0.17
CA ARG A 127 -5.38 2.34 0.82
C ARG A 127 -4.38 1.83 1.83
N ILE A 128 -4.81 1.66 3.07
CA ILE A 128 -4.00 1.04 4.13
C ILE A 128 -4.26 -0.45 4.11
N THR A 129 -3.21 -1.25 3.97
CA THR A 129 -3.31 -2.69 3.75
C THR A 129 -2.43 -3.45 4.72
N SER A 130 -2.80 -4.68 5.09
CA SER A 130 -1.99 -5.47 6.03
C SER A 130 -0.70 -6.00 5.38
N HIS A 131 -0.80 -6.65 4.21
CA HIS A 131 0.27 -7.47 3.61
C HIS A 131 0.95 -8.42 4.62
N ALA A 132 0.15 -8.98 5.54
CA ALA A 132 0.60 -9.97 6.49
C ALA A 132 1.04 -11.25 5.78
N ARG A 133 2.20 -11.77 6.17
CA ARG A 133 2.72 -13.08 5.75
C ARG A 133 2.36 -14.20 6.72
N ASN A 134 1.95 -13.85 7.93
CA ASN A 134 1.56 -14.77 8.98
C ASN A 134 0.55 -14.10 9.92
N GLU A 135 -0.06 -14.87 10.81
CA GLU A 135 -1.09 -14.37 11.73
C GLU A 135 -0.58 -13.26 12.67
N SER A 136 0.68 -13.31 13.09
CA SER A 136 1.24 -12.32 14.01
C SER A 136 1.37 -10.91 13.41
N GLU A 137 1.33 -10.83 12.07
CA GLU A 137 1.33 -9.56 11.33
C GLU A 137 -0.07 -9.03 11.04
N LEU A 138 -1.12 -9.82 11.29
CA LEU A 138 -2.50 -9.36 11.13
C LEU A 138 -2.84 -8.31 12.19
N ARG A 139 -3.63 -7.34 11.80
CA ARG A 139 -4.08 -6.24 12.65
C ARG A 139 -5.54 -5.97 12.40
N SER A 140 -6.26 -5.56 13.44
CA SER A 140 -7.66 -5.19 13.28
C SER A 140 -7.80 -3.95 12.38
N PRO A 141 -8.98 -3.70 11.79
CA PRO A 141 -9.25 -2.47 11.06
C PRO A 141 -8.89 -1.22 11.89
N ARG A 142 -9.21 -1.22 13.19
CA ARG A 142 -8.91 -0.12 14.11
C ARG A 142 -7.41 0.16 14.22
N ASP A 143 -6.58 -0.88 14.26
CA ASP A 143 -5.13 -0.73 14.30
C ASP A 143 -4.56 -0.18 12.98
N LEU A 144 -5.16 -0.55 11.85
CA LEU A 144 -4.79 0.01 10.54
C LEU A 144 -5.14 1.49 10.45
N VAL A 145 -6.30 1.91 10.97
CA VAL A 145 -6.67 3.33 11.09
C VAL A 145 -5.66 4.06 11.98
N ALA A 146 -5.32 3.49 13.14
CA ALA A 146 -4.34 4.07 14.04
C ALA A 146 -2.96 4.26 13.37
N LEU A 147 -2.54 3.32 12.51
CA LEU A 147 -1.33 3.52 11.68
C LEU A 147 -1.47 4.74 10.77
N GLY A 148 -2.62 4.88 10.08
CA GLY A 148 -2.89 6.01 9.21
C GLY A 148 -2.77 7.34 9.95
N VAL A 149 -3.33 7.42 11.15
CA VAL A 149 -3.23 8.60 12.02
C VAL A 149 -1.78 8.88 12.44
N CYS A 150 -1.03 7.84 12.85
CA CYS A 150 0.40 7.96 13.16
C CYS A 150 1.24 8.46 11.95
N LEU A 151 0.82 8.11 10.74
CA LEU A 151 1.42 8.56 9.49
C LEU A 151 1.00 9.99 9.09
N GLY A 152 0.13 10.64 9.87
CA GLY A 152 -0.26 12.04 9.70
C GLY A 152 -1.56 12.25 8.92
N LEU A 153 -2.38 11.21 8.75
CA LEU A 153 -3.77 11.35 8.30
C LEU A 153 -4.66 11.81 9.45
N THR A 154 -5.79 12.42 9.13
CA THR A 154 -6.90 12.52 10.10
C THR A 154 -7.55 11.15 10.31
N GLU A 155 -8.29 10.98 11.41
CA GLU A 155 -9.01 9.74 11.66
C GLU A 155 -10.01 9.43 10.53
N GLU A 156 -10.71 10.44 10.03
CA GLU A 156 -11.62 10.32 8.88
C GLU A 156 -10.88 9.88 7.60
N GLN A 157 -9.73 10.50 7.29
CA GLN A 157 -8.91 10.11 6.15
C GLN A 157 -8.40 8.68 6.26
N ALA A 158 -7.98 8.28 7.47
CA ALA A 158 -7.47 6.93 7.72
C ALA A 158 -8.59 5.88 7.70
N PHE A 159 -9.79 6.23 8.14
CA PHE A 159 -10.96 5.35 8.10
C PHE A 159 -11.50 5.15 6.67
N HIS A 160 -11.38 6.17 5.82
CA HIS A 160 -11.81 6.12 4.42
C HIS A 160 -10.70 5.79 3.43
N ALA A 161 -9.51 5.43 3.92
CA ALA A 161 -8.39 4.96 3.12
C ALA A 161 -8.68 3.57 2.54
#